data_AF-A0A524FCI5-F1
#
_entry.id   AF-A0A524FCI5-F1
#
_cell.length_a   1.000
_cell.length_b   1.000
_cell.length_c   1.000
_cell.angle_alpha   90.00
_cell.angle_beta   90.00
_cell.angle_gamma   90.00
#
_symmetry.space_group_name_H-M   'P 1'
#
loop_
_entity.id
_entity.type
_entity.pdbx_description
1 polymer ?
#
loop_
_entity_poly.entity_id
_entity_poly.type
_entity_poly.pdbx_seq_one_letter_code
_entity_poly.pdbx_strand_id
1 'polypeptide(L)'
;MTGYIEKEYNELEYDNLFYEWYEIEGLANIRELSRQLRTFFNYKTEIIRLRFRTSVKSSADNPNTPFYNQKQEIEALTNDFINLLKQIKEGNVSLEEALHSLVFECTKKQLNYLLEVTGNLSRFLHQFSENSLHIYPKFLKFIIVLAKNISFVKKCLYVKFSEFYEELETNYDGLGKELESILENVPRVKINKLKKQYEEGLPS
;
A
#
# COMPACT_ATOMS: atom_id res chain seq x y z
N MET A 1 64.10 20.45 14.41
CA MET A 1 63.53 20.05 13.10
C MET A 1 62.46 19.01 13.39
N THR A 2 61.26 19.46 13.76
CA THR A 2 60.12 18.60 14.09
C THR A 2 59.36 18.33 12.81
N GLY A 3 59.41 17.08 12.35
CA GLY A 3 58.69 16.62 11.17
C GLY A 3 57.19 16.76 11.37
N TYR A 4 56.56 17.58 10.54
CA TYR A 4 55.13 17.56 10.31
C TYR A 4 54.83 16.28 9.53
N ILE A 5 54.34 15.25 10.22
CA ILE A 5 53.68 14.14 9.55
C ILE A 5 52.22 14.57 9.36
N GLU A 6 51.88 14.80 8.10
CA GLU A 6 50.56 15.09 7.57
C GLU A 6 49.50 14.20 8.22
N LYS A 7 48.53 14.86 8.88
CA LYS A 7 47.36 14.24 9.48
C LYS A 7 46.17 14.35 8.52
N GLU A 8 46.41 14.16 7.22
CA GLU A 8 45.46 14.45 6.14
C GLU A 8 44.82 13.18 5.53
N TYR A 9 45.11 12.00 6.09
CA TYR A 9 44.65 10.71 5.54
C TYR A 9 43.35 10.15 6.15
N ASN A 10 42.71 10.82 7.13
CA ASN A 10 41.50 10.29 7.79
C ASN A 10 40.18 10.98 7.39
N GLU A 11 40.20 12.17 6.79
CA GLU A 11 38.96 12.89 6.45
C GLU A 11 38.34 12.37 5.14
N LEU A 12 39.17 12.08 4.12
CA LEU A 12 38.70 11.58 2.83
C LEU A 12 38.08 10.17 2.88
N GLU A 13 38.56 9.30 3.77
CA GLU A 13 38.07 7.92 3.89
C GLU A 13 36.74 7.85 4.66
N TYR A 14 36.56 8.70 5.67
CA TYR A 14 35.29 8.85 6.39
C TYR A 14 34.21 9.49 5.51
N ASP A 15 34.56 10.53 4.76
CA ASP A 15 33.65 11.18 3.83
C ASP A 15 33.20 10.20 2.75
N ASN A 16 34.12 9.43 2.14
CA ASN A 16 33.76 8.40 1.16
C ASN A 16 32.83 7.32 1.73
N LEU A 17 33.11 6.83 2.95
CA LEU A 17 32.25 5.84 3.61
C LEU A 17 30.84 6.42 3.89
N PHE A 18 30.76 7.69 4.29
CA PHE A 18 29.49 8.38 4.53
C PHE A 18 28.71 8.61 3.23
N TYR A 19 29.39 8.97 2.14
CA TYR A 19 28.77 9.10 0.81
C TYR A 19 28.24 7.77 0.29
N GLU A 20 28.98 6.67 0.43
CA GLU A 20 28.54 5.33 0.04
C GLU A 20 27.29 4.89 0.82
N TRP A 21 27.26 5.15 2.14
CA TRP A 21 26.09 4.85 2.97
C TRP A 21 24.87 5.68 2.56
N TYR A 22 25.07 6.97 2.29
CA TYR A 22 24.01 7.86 1.82
C TYR A 22 23.50 7.46 0.44
N GLU A 23 24.39 7.01 -0.45
CA GLU A 23 24.03 6.52 -1.78
C GLU A 23 23.18 5.24 -1.67
N ILE A 24 23.59 4.27 -0.85
CA ILE A 24 22.86 3.01 -0.65
C ILE A 24 21.49 3.26 0.00
N GLU A 25 21.44 3.99 1.11
CA GLU A 25 20.20 4.26 1.84
C GLU A 25 19.28 5.20 1.04
N GLY A 26 19.85 6.20 0.38
CA GLY A 26 19.14 7.11 -0.52
C GLY A 26 18.51 6.38 -1.70
N LEU A 27 19.26 5.52 -2.39
CA LEU A 27 18.74 4.69 -3.49
C LEU A 27 17.64 3.75 -3.02
N ALA A 28 17.80 3.10 -1.87
CA ALA A 28 16.78 2.21 -1.31
C ALA A 28 15.48 2.97 -1.01
N ASN A 29 15.58 4.15 -0.41
CA ASN A 29 14.44 5.01 -0.12
C ASN A 29 13.74 5.50 -1.39
N ILE A 30 14.49 6.00 -2.39
CA ILE A 30 13.91 6.47 -3.66
C ILE A 30 13.18 5.32 -4.38
N ARG A 31 13.78 4.12 -4.41
CA ARG A 31 13.15 2.94 -5.00
C ARG A 31 11.85 2.59 -4.29
N GLU A 32 11.83 2.65 -2.96
CA GLU A 32 10.63 2.40 -2.18
C GLU A 32 9.53 3.42 -2.46
N LEU A 33 9.84 4.73 -2.41
CA LEU A 33 8.88 5.79 -2.69
C LEU A 33 8.30 5.67 -4.11
N SER A 34 9.16 5.41 -5.10
CA SER A 34 8.76 5.18 -6.48
C SER A 34 7.83 3.96 -6.63
N ARG A 35 8.13 2.89 -5.90
CA ARG A 35 7.30 1.68 -5.85
C ARG A 35 5.93 1.96 -5.25
N GLN A 36 5.84 2.77 -4.19
CA GLN A 36 4.58 3.17 -3.58
C GLN A 36 3.73 4.03 -4.54
N LEU A 37 4.34 5.01 -5.22
CA LEU A 37 3.65 5.82 -6.22
C LEU A 37 3.10 4.98 -7.38
N ARG A 38 3.91 4.09 -7.94
CA ARG A 38 3.47 3.17 -9.00
C ARG A 38 2.30 2.29 -8.53
N THR A 39 2.40 1.75 -7.32
CA THR A 39 1.34 0.92 -6.71
C THR A 39 0.03 1.70 -6.61
N PHE A 40 0.07 2.96 -6.15
CA PHE A 40 -1.10 3.84 -6.11
C PHE A 40 -1.71 4.08 -7.50
N PHE A 41 -0.90 4.46 -8.50
CA PHE A 41 -1.39 4.71 -9.85
C PHE A 41 -1.98 3.46 -10.52
N ASN A 42 -1.42 2.30 -10.24
CA ASN A 42 -1.98 1.02 -10.69
C ASN A 42 -3.39 0.81 -10.12
N TYR A 43 -3.59 0.99 -8.81
CA TYR A 43 -4.94 0.84 -8.23
C TYR A 43 -5.93 1.89 -8.72
N LYS A 44 -5.47 3.12 -8.96
CA LYS A 44 -6.28 4.14 -9.63
C LYS A 44 -6.71 3.70 -11.03
N THR A 45 -5.80 3.08 -11.78
CA THR A 45 -6.10 2.49 -13.09
C THR A 45 -7.11 1.36 -12.98
N GLU A 46 -7.02 0.50 -11.97
CA GLU A 46 -7.98 -0.58 -11.74
C GLU A 46 -9.40 -0.05 -11.42
N ILE A 47 -9.50 1.05 -10.68
CA ILE A 47 -10.79 1.71 -10.41
C ILE A 47 -11.39 2.32 -11.67
N ILE A 48 -10.58 2.97 -12.51
CA ILE A 48 -11.02 3.48 -13.81
C ILE A 48 -11.52 2.32 -14.68
N ARG A 49 -10.77 1.21 -14.76
CA ARG A 49 -11.20 -0.01 -15.48
C ARG A 49 -12.52 -0.56 -14.96
N LEU A 50 -12.69 -0.61 -13.64
CA LEU A 50 -13.94 -1.05 -13.02
C LEU A 50 -15.12 -0.14 -13.41
N ARG A 51 -14.94 1.18 -13.39
CA ARG A 51 -15.98 2.17 -13.74
C ARG A 51 -16.48 2.00 -15.18
N PHE A 52 -15.58 1.76 -16.12
CA PHE A 52 -15.89 1.68 -17.54
C PHE A 52 -16.15 0.26 -18.06
N ARG A 53 -16.15 -0.75 -17.17
CA ARG A 53 -16.48 -2.12 -17.55
C ARG A 53 -17.93 -2.18 -18.04
N THR A 54 -18.14 -2.53 -19.31
CA THR A 54 -19.42 -3.12 -19.75
C THR A 54 -19.68 -4.34 -18.87
N SER A 55 -20.94 -4.66 -18.56
CA SER A 55 -21.29 -5.74 -17.63
C SER A 55 -20.81 -7.11 -18.13
N VAL A 56 -19.52 -7.38 -18.00
CA VAL A 56 -18.91 -8.67 -18.29
C VAL A 56 -19.25 -9.49 -17.07
N LYS A 57 -20.14 -10.48 -17.27
CA LYS A 57 -20.41 -11.54 -16.32
C LYS A 57 -19.08 -11.94 -15.69
N SER A 58 -18.98 -11.84 -14.37
CA SER A 58 -17.83 -12.36 -13.65
C SER A 58 -17.62 -13.78 -14.14
N SER A 59 -16.51 -14.05 -14.83
CA SER A 59 -16.03 -15.41 -15.01
C SER A 59 -15.59 -15.86 -13.61
N ALA A 60 -16.57 -16.29 -12.81
CA ALA A 60 -16.36 -16.75 -11.44
C ALA A 60 -15.57 -18.07 -11.41
N ASP A 61 -15.33 -18.70 -12.56
CA ASP A 61 -14.90 -20.08 -12.63
C ASP A 61 -13.55 -20.23 -13.34
N ASN A 62 -12.53 -19.52 -12.86
CA ASN A 62 -11.19 -20.10 -12.97
C ASN A 62 -10.40 -19.79 -11.70
N PRO A 63 -10.27 -20.76 -10.77
CA PRO A 63 -9.44 -20.59 -9.59
C PRO A 63 -8.00 -20.55 -10.06
N ASN A 64 -7.48 -19.35 -10.30
CA ASN A 64 -6.06 -19.17 -10.48
C ASN A 64 -5.43 -19.42 -9.10
N THR A 65 -5.08 -20.68 -8.81
CA THR A 65 -4.55 -21.14 -7.52
C THR A 65 -3.47 -20.22 -6.94
N PRO A 66 -2.55 -19.64 -7.73
CA PRO A 66 -1.57 -18.67 -7.23
C PRO A 66 -2.19 -17.39 -6.64
N PHE A 67 -3.24 -16.84 -7.27
CA PHE A 67 -3.92 -15.64 -6.78
C PHE A 67 -4.60 -15.91 -5.43
N TYR A 68 -5.25 -17.07 -5.31
CA TYR A 68 -5.96 -17.43 -4.08
C TYR A 68 -5.00 -17.65 -2.90
N ASN A 69 -3.87 -18.32 -3.14
CA ASN A 69 -2.84 -18.51 -2.11
C ASN A 69 -2.26 -17.17 -1.63
N GLN A 70 -1.86 -16.30 -2.57
CA GLN A 70 -1.37 -14.96 -2.23
C GLN A 70 -2.42 -14.13 -1.48
N LYS A 71 -3.71 -14.27 -1.85
CA LYS A 71 -4.81 -13.60 -1.16
C LYS A 71 -4.93 -14.07 0.28
N GLN A 72 -4.83 -15.36 0.54
CA GLN A 72 -4.86 -15.89 1.91
C GLN A 72 -3.66 -15.41 2.73
N GLU A 73 -2.46 -15.39 2.12
CA GLU A 73 -1.24 -14.91 2.76
C GLU A 73 -1.34 -13.45 3.19
N ILE A 74 -1.80 -12.56 2.28
CA ILE A 74 -1.96 -11.14 2.64
C ILE A 74 -3.06 -10.94 3.69
N GLU A 75 -4.14 -11.72 3.66
CA GLU A 75 -5.21 -11.67 4.66
C GLU A 75 -4.69 -12.10 6.05
N ALA A 76 -3.90 -13.17 6.12
CA ALA A 76 -3.26 -13.61 7.36
C ALA A 76 -2.28 -12.56 7.90
N LEU A 77 -1.39 -12.05 7.05
CA LEU A 77 -0.42 -11.02 7.43
C LEU A 77 -1.10 -9.71 7.85
N THR A 78 -2.25 -9.39 7.26
CA THR A 78 -3.06 -8.23 7.67
C THR A 78 -3.63 -8.42 9.08
N ASN A 79 -4.06 -9.64 9.44
CA ASN A 79 -4.51 -9.93 10.79
C ASN A 79 -3.37 -9.78 11.80
N ASP A 80 -2.17 -10.28 11.48
CA ASP A 80 -0.98 -10.11 12.32
C ASP A 80 -0.64 -8.64 12.52
N PHE A 81 -0.67 -7.85 11.44
CA PHE A 81 -0.49 -6.41 11.48
C PHE A 81 -1.51 -5.71 12.39
N ILE A 82 -2.81 -6.02 12.25
CA ILE A 82 -3.87 -5.44 13.09
C ILE A 82 -3.66 -5.82 14.56
N ASN A 83 -3.32 -7.08 14.84
CA ASN A 83 -3.07 -7.55 16.20
C ASN A 83 -1.87 -6.84 16.82
N LEU A 84 -0.79 -6.63 16.05
CA LEU A 84 0.38 -5.90 16.49
C LEU A 84 0.05 -4.43 16.79
N LEU A 85 -0.72 -3.75 15.93
CA LEU A 85 -1.15 -2.37 16.20
C LEU A 85 -2.03 -2.26 17.44
N LYS A 86 -2.89 -3.24 17.71
CA LYS A 86 -3.69 -3.30 18.94
C LYS A 86 -2.82 -3.48 20.18
N GLN A 87 -1.77 -4.29 20.10
CA GLN A 87 -0.80 -4.47 21.19
C GLN A 87 -0.01 -3.19 21.44
N ILE A 88 0.34 -2.43 20.40
CA ILE A 88 1.08 -1.17 20.54
C ILE A 88 0.21 -0.08 21.18
N LYS A 89 -1.06 0.00 20.80
CA LYS A 89 -2.01 1.01 21.28
C LYS A 89 -2.51 0.74 22.73
N GLU A 90 -1.61 0.42 23.66
CA GLU A 90 -1.99 0.10 25.04
C GLU A 90 -2.74 1.28 25.69
N GLY A 91 -3.90 1.02 26.29
CA GLY A 91 -4.66 2.03 27.04
C GLY A 91 -5.46 3.02 26.19
N ASN A 92 -5.54 4.27 26.65
CA ASN A 92 -6.39 5.32 26.08
C ASN A 92 -5.66 6.29 25.13
N VAL A 93 -4.40 6.00 24.80
CA VAL A 93 -3.59 6.84 23.89
C VAL A 93 -4.02 6.62 22.44
N SER A 94 -3.83 7.61 21.58
CA SER A 94 -4.06 7.43 20.14
C SER A 94 -3.02 6.46 19.56
N LEU A 95 -3.36 5.81 18.43
CA LEU A 95 -2.41 4.90 17.77
C LEU A 95 -1.18 5.66 17.24
N GLU A 96 -1.35 6.91 16.80
CA GLU A 96 -0.25 7.76 16.32
C GLU A 96 0.74 8.07 17.45
N GLU A 97 0.24 8.49 18.62
CA GLU A 97 1.08 8.72 19.80
C GLU A 97 1.80 7.43 20.24
N ALA A 98 1.10 6.30 20.26
CA ALA A 98 1.71 5.01 20.63
C ALA A 98 2.82 4.58 19.65
N LEU A 99 2.63 4.81 18.34
CA LEU A 99 3.64 4.52 17.33
C LEU A 99 4.86 5.45 17.44
N HIS A 100 4.66 6.74 17.74
CA HIS A 100 5.76 7.64 18.01
C HIS A 100 6.54 7.22 19.26
N SER A 101 5.85 6.92 20.37
CA SER A 101 6.47 6.36 21.58
C SER A 101 7.29 5.11 21.28
N LEU A 102 6.79 4.18 20.46
CA LEU A 102 7.53 2.97 20.07
C LEU A 102 8.87 3.27 19.39
N VAL A 103 8.94 4.34 18.59
CA VAL A 103 10.18 4.77 17.92
C VAL A 103 11.18 5.35 18.94
N PHE A 104 10.71 6.08 19.96
CA PHE A 104 11.56 6.72 20.96
C PHE A 104 11.96 5.81 22.14
N GLU A 105 11.08 4.90 22.57
CA GLU A 105 11.24 4.08 23.79
C GLU A 105 12.15 2.84 23.60
N CYS A 106 12.80 2.69 22.44
CA CYS A 106 13.80 1.66 22.17
C CYS A 106 13.32 0.20 22.35
N THR A 107 12.02 -0.08 22.20
CA THR A 107 11.49 -1.47 22.17
C THR A 107 11.79 -2.12 20.82
N LYS A 108 13.08 -2.38 20.55
CA LYS A 108 13.61 -2.82 19.25
C LYS A 108 12.87 -4.03 18.68
N LYS A 109 12.41 -4.96 19.51
CA LYS A 109 11.74 -6.18 19.03
C LYS A 109 10.38 -5.89 18.39
N GLN A 110 9.51 -5.12 19.07
CA GLN A 110 8.18 -4.78 18.56
C GLN A 110 8.28 -3.86 17.35
N LEU A 111 9.18 -2.87 17.40
CA LEU A 111 9.44 -1.97 16.28
C LEU A 111 9.95 -2.72 15.05
N ASN A 112 10.97 -3.58 15.20
CA ASN A 112 11.51 -4.36 14.08
C ASN A 112 10.45 -5.28 13.47
N TYR A 113 9.63 -5.92 14.30
CA TYR A 113 8.56 -6.78 13.80
C TYR A 113 7.49 -5.97 13.06
N LEU A 114 7.13 -4.78 13.56
CA LEU A 114 6.20 -3.90 12.86
C LEU A 114 6.76 -3.45 11.51
N LEU A 115 8.04 -3.06 11.45
CA LEU A 115 8.71 -2.67 10.21
C LEU A 115 8.74 -3.83 9.21
N GLU A 116 9.02 -5.05 9.67
CA GLU A 116 9.03 -6.26 8.84
C GLU A 116 7.64 -6.55 8.26
N VAL A 117 6.61 -6.61 9.11
CA VAL A 117 5.22 -6.87 8.68
C VAL A 117 4.75 -5.78 7.72
N THR A 118 4.99 -4.50 8.02
CA THR A 118 4.62 -3.36 7.16
C THR A 118 5.34 -3.40 5.81
N GLY A 119 6.62 -3.79 5.82
CA GLY A 119 7.41 -3.97 4.61
C GLY A 119 6.91 -5.11 3.73
N ASN A 120 6.57 -6.25 4.33
CA ASN A 120 6.01 -7.41 3.63
C ASN A 120 4.63 -7.10 3.04
N LEU A 121 3.75 -6.45 3.80
CA LEU A 121 2.45 -6.00 3.26
C LEU A 121 2.63 -5.03 2.10
N SER A 122 3.57 -4.08 2.20
CA SER A 122 3.90 -3.17 1.11
C SER A 122 4.36 -3.91 -0.16
N ARG A 123 5.07 -5.05 -0.02
CA ARG A 123 5.46 -5.91 -1.15
C ARG A 123 4.26 -6.61 -1.77
N PHE A 124 3.39 -7.19 -0.95
CA PHE A 124 2.15 -7.80 -1.43
C PHE A 124 1.26 -6.81 -2.17
N LEU A 125 1.07 -5.61 -1.61
CA LEU A 125 0.31 -4.54 -2.29
C LEU A 125 0.89 -4.27 -3.68
N HIS A 126 2.20 -4.04 -3.76
CA HIS A 126 2.83 -3.82 -5.06
C HIS A 126 2.60 -4.99 -6.03
N GLN A 127 2.81 -6.23 -5.60
CA GLN A 127 2.57 -7.43 -6.42
C GLN A 127 1.12 -7.50 -6.93
N PHE A 128 0.15 -7.26 -6.05
CA PHE A 128 -1.26 -7.24 -6.44
C PHE A 128 -1.60 -6.08 -7.38
N SER A 129 -0.90 -4.94 -7.27
CA SER A 129 -1.13 -3.80 -8.16
C SER A 129 -0.72 -4.07 -9.60
N GLU A 130 0.21 -5.01 -9.83
CA GLU A 130 0.61 -5.45 -11.17
C GLU A 130 -0.39 -6.45 -11.78
N ASN A 131 -1.36 -6.93 -10.98
CA ASN A 131 -2.43 -7.82 -11.41
C ASN A 131 -3.71 -7.04 -11.76
N SER A 132 -4.60 -7.68 -12.54
CA SER A 132 -5.92 -7.11 -12.89
C SER A 132 -6.94 -7.29 -11.76
N LEU A 133 -6.90 -6.45 -10.73
CA LEU A 133 -7.80 -6.51 -9.57
C LEU A 133 -9.22 -5.99 -9.82
N HIS A 134 -9.47 -5.24 -10.89
CA HIS A 134 -10.80 -4.71 -11.24
C HIS A 134 -11.85 -5.82 -11.45
N ILE A 135 -11.43 -7.08 -11.65
CA ILE A 135 -12.35 -8.23 -11.72
C ILE A 135 -12.77 -8.75 -10.33
N TYR A 136 -12.09 -8.32 -9.26
CA TYR A 136 -12.35 -8.68 -7.86
C TYR A 136 -12.62 -7.43 -7.00
N PRO A 137 -13.71 -6.69 -7.23
CA PRO A 137 -13.95 -5.38 -6.60
C PRO A 137 -13.95 -5.40 -5.07
N LYS A 138 -14.46 -6.48 -4.45
CA LYS A 138 -14.42 -6.63 -2.98
C LYS A 138 -12.98 -6.73 -2.47
N PHE A 139 -12.13 -7.47 -3.17
CA PHE A 139 -10.73 -7.61 -2.81
C PHE A 139 -9.95 -6.32 -3.10
N LEU A 140 -10.24 -5.63 -4.19
CA LEU A 140 -9.69 -4.29 -4.47
C LEU A 140 -10.02 -3.30 -3.34
N LYS A 141 -11.26 -3.32 -2.81
CA LYS A 141 -11.64 -2.51 -1.65
C LYS A 141 -10.78 -2.83 -0.42
N PHE A 142 -10.63 -4.12 -0.11
CA PHE A 142 -9.77 -4.58 0.98
C PHE A 142 -8.33 -4.07 0.83
N ILE A 143 -7.76 -4.20 -0.37
CA ILE A 143 -6.39 -3.78 -0.69
C ILE A 143 -6.19 -2.27 -0.52
N ILE A 144 -7.15 -1.45 -0.96
CA ILE A 144 -7.07 0.01 -0.81
C ILE A 144 -7.14 0.42 0.66
N VAL A 145 -8.03 -0.18 1.45
CA VAL A 145 -8.12 0.08 2.89
C VAL A 145 -6.83 -0.31 3.60
N LEU A 146 -6.26 -1.46 3.24
CA LEU A 146 -4.97 -1.91 3.78
C LEU A 146 -3.84 -0.93 3.41
N ALA A 147 -3.78 -0.46 2.15
CA ALA A 147 -2.78 0.49 1.70
C ALA A 147 -2.86 1.85 2.42
N LYS A 148 -4.08 2.33 2.69
CA LYS A 148 -4.31 3.51 3.55
C LYS A 148 -3.70 3.31 4.93
N ASN A 149 -4.04 2.20 5.61
CA ASN A 149 -3.56 1.93 6.97
C ASN A 149 -2.03 1.76 7.03
N ILE A 150 -1.43 1.15 6.02
CA ILE A 150 0.04 1.04 5.91
C ILE A 150 0.67 2.41 5.70
N SER A 151 0.06 3.27 4.90
CA SER A 151 0.55 4.64 4.70
C SER A 151 0.51 5.44 6.01
N PHE A 152 -0.58 5.32 6.78
CA PHE A 152 -0.67 5.89 8.13
C PHE A 152 0.47 5.39 9.06
N VAL A 153 0.71 4.08 9.12
CA VAL A 153 1.79 3.54 9.95
C VAL A 153 3.15 4.03 9.47
N LYS A 154 3.39 4.03 8.15
CA LYS A 154 4.65 4.52 7.59
C LYS A 154 4.87 6.02 7.82
N LYS A 155 3.81 6.84 7.80
CA LYS A 155 3.85 8.24 8.20
C LYS A 155 4.45 8.39 9.60
N CYS A 156 4.00 7.56 10.55
CA CYS A 156 4.46 7.60 11.94
C CYS A 156 5.90 7.08 12.11
N LEU A 157 6.26 6.00 11.39
CA LEU A 157 7.56 5.32 11.54
C LEU A 157 8.70 5.98 10.75
N TYR A 158 8.41 6.59 9.59
CA TYR A 158 9.41 7.15 8.69
C TYR A 158 9.33 8.68 8.67
N VAL A 159 9.75 9.31 9.78
CA VAL A 159 9.64 10.76 10.00
C VAL A 159 10.21 11.60 8.84
N LYS A 160 11.32 11.19 8.23
CA LYS A 160 11.93 11.90 7.09
C LYS A 160 11.00 12.00 5.86
N PHE A 161 10.08 11.07 5.71
CA PHE A 161 9.15 10.98 4.58
C PHE A 161 7.69 10.99 5.05
N SER A 162 7.41 11.54 6.24
CA SER A 162 6.06 11.54 6.82
C SER A 162 5.04 12.22 5.91
N GLU A 163 5.38 13.39 5.36
CA GLU A 163 4.52 14.16 4.44
C GLU A 163 4.12 13.35 3.19
N PHE A 164 5.08 12.62 2.61
CA PHE A 164 4.81 11.74 1.47
C PHE A 164 3.78 10.67 1.82
N TYR A 165 3.92 10.03 2.99
CA TYR A 165 3.03 8.97 3.42
C TYR A 165 1.67 9.50 3.88
N GLU A 166 1.60 10.71 4.43
CA GLU A 166 0.36 11.40 4.74
C GLU A 166 -0.44 11.74 3.47
N GLU A 167 0.23 12.24 2.43
CA GLU A 167 -0.41 12.48 1.14
C GLU A 167 -0.89 11.15 0.53
N LEU A 168 -0.07 10.10 0.60
CA LEU A 168 -0.43 8.78 0.11
C LEU A 168 -1.63 8.18 0.85
N GLU A 169 -1.70 8.35 2.18
CA GLU A 169 -2.85 7.97 3.00
C GLU A 169 -4.13 8.68 2.52
N THR A 170 -4.07 10.01 2.35
CA THR A 170 -5.17 10.83 1.88
C THR A 170 -5.63 10.41 0.48
N ASN A 171 -4.67 10.12 -0.40
CA ASN A 171 -4.91 9.65 -1.75
C ASN A 171 -5.62 8.28 -1.76
N TYR A 172 -5.22 7.34 -0.89
CA TYR A 172 -5.90 6.06 -0.74
C TYR A 172 -7.30 6.19 -0.15
N ASP A 173 -7.51 7.11 0.81
CA ASP A 173 -8.84 7.40 1.35
C ASP A 173 -9.79 7.94 0.27
N GLY A 174 -9.33 8.89 -0.54
CA GLY A 174 -10.06 9.40 -1.70
C GLY A 174 -10.38 8.29 -2.72
N LEU A 175 -9.42 7.41 -2.97
CA LEU A 175 -9.59 6.27 -3.87
C LEU A 175 -10.62 5.26 -3.35
N GLY A 176 -10.65 5.03 -2.04
CA GLY A 176 -11.67 4.20 -1.37
C GLY A 176 -13.07 4.76 -1.54
N LYS A 177 -13.25 6.07 -1.34
CA LYS A 177 -14.52 6.79 -1.55
C LYS A 177 -14.98 6.70 -3.01
N GLU A 178 -14.05 6.86 -3.96
CA GLU A 178 -14.34 6.70 -5.38
C GLU A 178 -14.85 5.29 -5.70
N LEU A 179 -14.18 4.26 -5.17
CA LEU A 179 -14.60 2.87 -5.35
C LEU A 179 -15.98 2.60 -4.74
N GLU A 180 -16.25 3.08 -3.53
CA GLU A 180 -17.57 2.95 -2.91
C GLU A 180 -18.67 3.54 -3.77
N SER A 181 -18.45 4.76 -4.30
CA SER A 181 -19.41 5.38 -5.20
C SER A 181 -19.68 4.54 -6.46
N ILE A 182 -18.66 3.86 -7.01
CA ILE A 182 -18.83 3.00 -8.20
C ILE A 182 -19.63 1.73 -7.84
N LEU A 183 -19.36 1.15 -6.67
CA LEU A 183 -20.04 -0.07 -6.21
C LEU A 183 -21.50 0.19 -5.82
N GLU A 184 -21.80 1.35 -5.24
CA GLU A 184 -23.17 1.79 -4.94
C GLU A 184 -23.94 2.19 -6.20
N ASN A 185 -23.27 2.83 -7.17
CA ASN A 185 -23.87 3.28 -8.42
C ASN A 185 -23.96 2.20 -9.51
N VAL A 186 -23.76 0.89 -9.22
CA VAL A 186 -24.06 -0.17 -10.19
C VAL A 186 -25.55 -0.14 -10.50
N PRO A 187 -25.99 0.39 -11.66
CA PRO A 187 -27.40 0.59 -11.90
C PRO A 187 -28.00 -0.78 -12.24
N ARG A 188 -28.91 -1.28 -11.39
CA ARG A 188 -29.93 -2.28 -11.80
C ARG A 188 -30.66 -1.85 -13.09
N VAL A 189 -30.60 -0.56 -13.43
CA VAL A 189 -31.19 0.11 -14.58
C VAL A 189 -30.64 -0.38 -15.94
N LYS A 190 -29.36 -0.78 -16.06
CA LYS A 190 -28.83 -1.28 -17.36
C LYS A 190 -29.36 -2.67 -17.71
N ILE A 191 -29.71 -3.50 -16.72
CA ILE A 191 -30.31 -4.83 -16.94
C ILE A 191 -31.73 -4.69 -17.47
N ASN A 192 -32.51 -3.72 -16.95
CA ASN A 192 -33.88 -3.50 -17.40
C ASN A 192 -33.95 -2.84 -18.79
N LYS A 193 -32.99 -1.97 -19.15
CA LYS A 193 -32.96 -1.33 -20.48
C LYS A 193 -32.60 -2.32 -21.60
N LEU A 194 -31.72 -3.28 -21.31
CA LEU A 194 -31.42 -4.40 -22.22
C LEU A 194 -32.58 -5.40 -22.34
N LYS A 195 -33.26 -5.74 -21.24
CA LYS A 195 -34.48 -6.57 -21.29
C LYS A 195 -35.59 -5.94 -22.14
N LYS A 196 -35.81 -4.64 -21.99
CA LYS A 196 -36.82 -3.91 -22.79
C LYS A 196 -36.49 -3.87 -24.28
N GLN A 197 -35.22 -3.74 -24.65
CA GLN A 197 -34.78 -3.80 -26.06
C GLN A 197 -34.90 -5.21 -26.67
N TYR A 198 -34.84 -6.27 -25.88
CA TYR A 198 -35.11 -7.64 -26.34
C TYR A 198 -36.60 -7.97 -26.40
N GLU A 199 -37.44 -7.34 -25.57
CA GLU A 199 -38.89 -7.51 -25.56
C GLU A 199 -39.62 -6.65 -26.61
N GLU A 200 -39.03 -5.51 -27.04
CA GLU A 200 -39.69 -4.53 -27.92
C GLU A 200 -39.19 -4.50 -29.39
N GLY A 201 -38.40 -5.48 -29.88
CA GLY A 201 -38.11 -5.48 -31.33
C GLY A 201 -37.15 -6.54 -31.89
N LEU A 202 -37.68 -7.72 -32.20
CA LEU A 202 -37.29 -8.43 -33.43
C LEU A 202 -38.15 -7.87 -34.57
N PRO A 203 -37.58 -7.29 -35.64
CA PRO A 203 -38.35 -6.97 -36.82
C PRO A 203 -38.77 -8.27 -37.53
N SER A 204 -40.08 -8.47 -37.67
CA SER A 204 -40.69 -9.37 -38.66
C SER A 204 -40.61 -8.78 -40.06
#